data_AF-A0A7V4IXW9-F1
#
_entry.id   AF-A0A7V4IXW9-F1
#
_cell.length_a   1.000
_cell.length_b   1.000
_cell.length_c   1.000
_cell.angle_alpha   90.00
_cell.angle_beta   90.00
_cell.angle_gamma   90.00
#
_symmetry.space_group_name_H-M   'P 1'
#
loop_
_entity.id
_entity.type
_entity.pdbx_description
1 polymer ?
#
loop_
_entity_poly.entity_id
_entity_poly.type
_entity_poly.pdbx_seq_one_letter_code
_entity_poly.pdbx_strand_id
1 'polypeptide(L)'
;MVEHALARGVIYVNHTFTSHLALSASLQPYAGIQEHFLCEYPAELKPLAWELTREHLIPDENGEIHLPDRPGLGFTPDPETMLRYRVEVEVMVNGEILYHTPHWSRSAL
;
A
#
# COMPACT_ATOMS: atom_id res chain seq x y z
N MET A 1 9.34 -1.29 16.02
CA MET A 1 10.29 -2.27 15.44
C MET A 1 11.53 -1.57 14.88
N VAL A 2 11.37 -0.50 14.09
CA VAL A 2 12.50 0.29 13.56
C VAL A 2 13.46 0.79 14.66
N GLU A 3 12.94 1.42 15.72
CA GLU A 3 13.77 1.86 16.87
C GLU A 3 14.57 0.73 17.52
N HIS A 4 13.98 -0.46 17.59
CA HIS A 4 14.64 -1.64 18.15
C HIS A 4 15.77 -2.15 17.24
N ALA A 5 15.58 -2.08 15.93
CA ALA A 5 16.58 -2.44 14.94
C ALA A 5 17.76 -1.45 14.99
N LEU A 6 17.49 -0.15 15.03
CA LEU A 6 18.48 0.92 15.22
C LEU A 6 19.33 0.68 16.48
N ALA A 7 18.67 0.43 17.62
CA ALA A 7 19.36 0.20 18.89
C ALA A 7 20.28 -1.03 18.89
N ARG A 8 20.12 -1.93 17.91
CA ARG A 8 20.91 -3.17 17.77
C ARG A 8 21.82 -3.16 16.54
N GLY A 9 21.88 -2.08 15.78
CA GLY A 9 22.63 -2.02 14.52
C GLY A 9 22.13 -3.01 13.47
N VAL A 10 20.83 -3.33 13.48
CA VAL A 10 20.19 -4.22 12.50
C VAL A 10 19.51 -3.38 11.43
N ILE A 11 19.66 -3.76 10.16
CA ILE A 11 18.94 -3.12 9.05
C ILE A 11 17.47 -3.52 9.10
N TYR A 12 16.60 -2.52 9.19
CA TYR A 12 15.16 -2.71 8.98
C TYR A 12 14.86 -2.73 7.48
N VAL A 13 14.00 -3.66 7.06
CA VAL A 13 13.49 -3.73 5.69
C VAL A 13 11.99 -3.91 5.79
N ASN A 14 11.22 -3.27 4.91
CA ASN A 14 9.81 -3.55 4.77
C ASN A 14 9.57 -5.00 4.31
N HIS A 15 8.33 -5.47 4.49
CA HIS A 15 7.84 -6.64 3.78
C HIS A 15 6.61 -6.24 2.98
N THR A 16 6.67 -6.37 1.65
CA THR A 16 5.55 -6.05 0.76
C THR A 16 5.69 -6.74 -0.59
N PHE A 17 4.58 -7.27 -1.08
CA PHE A 17 4.48 -7.97 -2.37
C PHE A 17 3.14 -7.66 -3.07
N THR A 18 2.50 -6.56 -2.69
CA THR A 18 1.16 -6.17 -3.19
C THR A 18 1.18 -4.75 -3.74
N SER A 19 0.16 -3.92 -3.54
CA SER A 19 0.03 -2.63 -4.22
C SER A 19 1.09 -1.60 -3.84
N HIS A 20 1.28 -0.58 -4.67
CA HIS A 20 2.16 0.55 -4.33
C HIS A 20 1.63 1.40 -3.17
N LEU A 21 0.33 1.32 -2.85
CA LEU A 21 -0.21 1.83 -1.59
C LEU A 21 0.39 1.11 -0.38
N ALA A 22 0.46 -0.23 -0.43
CA ALA A 22 1.07 -1.04 0.61
C ALA A 22 2.59 -0.84 0.67
N LEU A 23 3.26 -0.73 -0.49
CA LEU A 23 4.67 -0.37 -0.57
C LEU A 23 4.93 0.94 0.16
N SER A 24 4.25 2.03 -0.22
CA SER A 24 4.40 3.33 0.45
C SER A 24 4.21 3.23 1.96
N ALA A 25 3.11 2.62 2.42
CA ALA A 25 2.85 2.43 3.84
C ALA A 25 3.97 1.69 4.58
N SER A 26 4.54 0.67 3.94
CA SER A 26 5.59 -0.16 4.52
C SER A 26 6.97 0.53 4.59
N LEU A 27 7.20 1.55 3.76
CA LEU A 27 8.42 2.37 3.74
C LEU A 27 8.40 3.50 4.79
N GLN A 28 7.21 4.05 5.09
CA GLN A 28 7.07 5.18 6.04
C GLN A 28 7.81 4.99 7.38
N PRO A 29 7.82 3.80 8.01
CA PRO A 29 8.47 3.63 9.32
C PRO A 29 9.97 3.94 9.34
N TYR A 30 10.65 3.86 8.21
CA TYR A 30 12.10 4.05 8.11
C TYR A 30 12.53 5.04 7.03
N ALA A 31 11.58 5.79 6.44
CA ALA A 31 11.82 6.77 5.38
C ALA A 31 12.86 7.85 5.76
N GLY A 32 12.97 8.18 7.04
CA GLY A 32 13.90 9.19 7.56
C GLY A 32 15.27 8.65 7.99
N ILE A 33 15.59 7.38 7.73
CA ILE A 33 16.81 6.72 8.19
C ILE A 33 17.65 6.28 6.99
N GLN A 34 18.66 7.08 6.65
CA GLN A 34 19.47 6.88 5.45
C GLN A 34 20.21 5.52 5.43
N GLU A 35 20.59 5.00 6.60
CA GLU A 35 21.29 3.71 6.72
C GLU A 35 20.38 2.50 6.46
N HIS A 36 19.06 2.69 6.41
CA HIS A 36 18.08 1.65 6.08
C HIS A 36 17.61 1.84 4.63
N PHE A 37 18.52 1.72 3.68
CA PHE A 37 18.27 2.01 2.27
C PHE A 37 17.74 0.81 1.45
N LEU A 38 17.63 -0.38 2.05
CA LEU A 38 17.08 -1.55 1.38
C LEU A 38 15.55 -1.58 1.48
N CYS A 39 14.88 -1.98 0.41
CA CYS A 39 13.45 -2.27 0.42
C CYS A 39 13.11 -3.51 -0.40
N GLU A 40 12.07 -4.21 0.02
CA GLU A 40 11.37 -5.15 -0.85
C GLU A 40 10.48 -4.35 -1.80
N TYR A 41 10.68 -4.54 -3.11
CA TYR A 41 9.93 -3.89 -4.18
C TYR A 41 9.15 -4.95 -4.97
N PRO A 42 7.81 -4.81 -5.13
CA PRO A 42 7.01 -5.81 -5.80
C PRO A 42 7.14 -5.69 -7.33
N ALA A 43 8.11 -6.39 -7.91
CA ALA A 43 8.45 -6.26 -9.32
C ALA A 43 7.40 -6.83 -10.30
N GLU A 44 6.66 -7.88 -9.91
CA GLU A 44 5.69 -8.59 -10.77
C GLU A 44 4.26 -8.50 -10.21
N LEU A 45 3.69 -7.30 -10.27
CA LEU A 45 2.35 -7.04 -9.75
C LEU A 45 1.26 -7.72 -10.56
N LYS A 46 0.25 -8.26 -9.86
CA LYS A 46 -1.03 -8.59 -10.48
C LYS A 46 -1.77 -7.29 -10.85
N PRO A 47 -2.62 -7.30 -11.90
CA PRO A 47 -3.33 -6.10 -12.36
C PRO A 47 -4.05 -5.34 -11.25
N LEU A 48 -4.76 -6.02 -10.35
CA LEU A 48 -5.39 -5.39 -9.18
C LEU A 48 -4.40 -4.55 -8.35
N ALA A 49 -3.22 -5.08 -8.06
CA ALA A 49 -2.25 -4.41 -7.20
C ALA A 49 -1.63 -3.18 -7.88
N TRP A 50 -1.46 -3.23 -9.20
CA TRP A 50 -1.02 -2.09 -10.00
C TRP A 50 -2.13 -1.04 -10.12
N GLU A 51 -3.30 -1.44 -10.61
CA GLU A 51 -4.43 -0.53 -10.93
C GLU A 51 -5.10 0.09 -9.70
N LEU A 52 -4.81 -0.39 -8.47
CA LEU A 52 -5.48 0.08 -7.24
C LEU A 52 -5.21 1.56 -6.96
N THR A 53 -4.10 2.11 -7.43
CA THR A 53 -3.73 3.52 -7.24
C THR A 53 -3.39 4.18 -8.57
N ARG A 54 -3.61 5.50 -8.65
CA ARG A 54 -3.30 6.27 -9.86
C ARG A 54 -1.81 6.52 -10.06
N GLU A 55 -1.06 6.60 -8.96
CA GLU A 55 0.37 6.85 -8.95
C GLU A 55 1.14 5.59 -8.58
N HIS A 56 2.42 5.53 -8.95
CA HIS A 56 3.32 4.39 -8.72
C HIS A 56 4.73 4.87 -8.32
N LEU A 57 5.42 4.10 -7.46
CA LEU A 57 6.84 4.30 -7.19
C LEU A 57 7.64 3.61 -8.28
N ILE A 58 8.27 4.38 -9.15
CA ILE A 58 9.10 3.85 -10.23
C ILE A 58 10.57 4.08 -9.87
N PRO A 59 11.43 3.05 -9.96
CA PRO A 59 12.86 3.23 -9.75
C PRO A 59 13.44 4.28 -10.69
N ASP A 60 14.34 5.11 -10.19
CA ASP A 60 15.10 6.07 -10.98
C ASP A 60 16.27 5.41 -11.73
N GLU A 61 17.14 6.22 -12.34
CA GLU A 61 18.31 5.75 -13.09
C GLU A 61 19.33 4.98 -12.22
N ASN A 62 19.32 5.18 -10.90
CA ASN A 62 20.16 4.47 -9.95
C ASN A 62 19.48 3.22 -9.38
N GLY A 63 18.22 2.95 -9.76
CA GLY A 63 17.42 1.87 -9.20
C GLY A 63 16.83 2.19 -7.83
N GLU A 64 16.81 3.47 -7.42
CA GLU A 64 16.24 3.92 -6.15
C GLU A 64 14.79 4.35 -6.32
N ILE A 65 13.96 4.13 -5.31
CA ILE A 65 12.58 4.64 -5.27
C ILE A 65 12.47 5.79 -4.28
N HIS A 66 11.69 6.80 -4.63
CA HIS A 66 11.52 8.00 -3.83
C HIS A 66 10.09 8.11 -3.33
N LEU A 67 9.93 8.22 -2.01
CA LEU A 67 8.61 8.42 -1.43
C LEU A 67 8.01 9.76 -1.89
N PRO A 68 6.69 9.83 -2.16
CA PRO A 68 6.08 11.05 -2.67
C PRO A 68 6.07 12.14 -1.58
N ASP A 69 6.56 13.34 -1.89
CA ASP A 69 6.46 14.51 -1.01
C ASP A 69 5.06 15.14 -1.09
N ARG A 70 4.09 14.48 -0.46
CA ARG A 70 2.70 14.94 -0.35
C ARG A 70 2.01 14.29 0.85
N PRO A 71 0.86 14.84 1.32
CA PRO A 71 0.21 14.35 2.53
C PRO A 71 -0.17 12.86 2.51
N GLY A 72 -0.15 12.26 3.71
CA GLY A 72 -0.54 10.87 3.92
C GLY A 72 0.46 9.89 3.31
N LEU A 73 -0.05 8.82 2.71
CA LEU A 73 0.80 7.86 1.99
C LEU A 73 1.24 8.36 0.61
N GLY A 74 0.68 9.48 0.15
CA GLY A 74 0.93 10.00 -1.17
C GLY A 74 0.55 9.03 -2.27
N PHE A 75 -0.64 8.43 -2.19
CA PHE A 75 -1.27 7.62 -3.25
C PHE A 75 -2.78 7.86 -3.26
N THR A 76 -3.36 7.95 -4.45
CA THR A 76 -4.80 8.12 -4.66
C THR A 76 -5.40 6.78 -5.10
N PRO A 77 -6.31 6.16 -4.34
CA PRO A 77 -7.03 4.96 -4.78
C PRO A 77 -7.81 5.22 -6.07
N ASP A 78 -7.94 4.22 -6.94
CA ASP A 78 -8.78 4.28 -8.14
C ASP A 78 -10.17 3.64 -7.86
N PRO A 79 -11.24 4.44 -7.76
CA PRO A 79 -12.59 3.93 -7.55
C PRO A 79 -13.06 2.96 -8.64
N GLU A 80 -12.62 3.12 -9.90
CA GLU A 80 -13.04 2.24 -10.98
C GLU A 80 -12.43 0.84 -10.81
N THR A 81 -11.15 0.77 -10.44
CA THR A 81 -10.48 -0.48 -10.08
C THR A 81 -11.14 -1.13 -8.87
N MET A 82 -11.41 -0.35 -7.83
CA MET A 82 -12.06 -0.86 -6.62
C MET A 82 -13.44 -1.46 -6.92
N LEU A 83 -14.24 -0.83 -7.78
CA LEU A 83 -15.54 -1.38 -8.22
C LEU A 83 -15.37 -2.65 -9.07
N ARG A 84 -14.40 -2.66 -9.99
CA ARG A 84 -14.13 -3.79 -10.89
C ARG A 84 -13.73 -5.06 -10.14
N TYR A 85 -12.89 -4.92 -9.13
CA TYR A 85 -12.37 -6.05 -8.34
C TYR A 85 -13.13 -6.28 -7.03
N ARG A 86 -14.24 -5.57 -6.80
CA ARG A 86 -15.07 -5.73 -5.60
C ARG A 86 -15.63 -7.15 -5.53
N VAL A 87 -15.60 -7.72 -4.33
CA VAL A 87 -16.28 -8.99 -4.02
C VAL A 87 -17.52 -8.67 -3.20
N GLU A 88 -18.68 -9.18 -3.62
CA GLU A 88 -19.91 -9.10 -2.84
C GLU A 88 -19.83 -10.08 -1.67
N VAL A 89 -19.92 -9.56 -0.46
CA VAL A 89 -19.78 -10.32 0.79
C VAL A 89 -20.87 -9.87 1.76
N GLU A 90 -21.55 -10.83 2.35
CA GLU A 90 -22.45 -10.66 3.48
C GLU A 90 -21.96 -11.52 4.65
N VAL A 91 -21.96 -10.98 5.86
CA VAL A 91 -21.66 -11.71 7.09
C VAL A 91 -22.87 -11.67 8.00
N MET A 92 -23.43 -12.84 8.30
CA MET A 92 -24.59 -12.99 9.17
C MET A 92 -24.25 -13.83 10.40
N VAL A 93 -24.69 -13.39 11.58
CA VAL A 93 -24.52 -14.09 12.86
C VAL A 93 -25.86 -14.12 13.58
N ASN A 94 -26.33 -15.30 13.98
CA ASN A 94 -27.62 -15.49 14.67
C ASN A 94 -28.84 -14.88 13.94
N GLY A 95 -28.80 -14.83 12.60
CA GLY A 95 -29.88 -14.24 11.79
C GLY A 95 -29.78 -12.72 11.60
N GLU A 96 -28.76 -12.06 12.15
CA GLU A 96 -28.50 -10.63 11.97
C GLU A 96 -27.34 -10.40 10.99
N ILE A 97 -27.53 -9.53 10.00
CA ILE A 97 -26.47 -9.13 9.07
C ILE A 97 -25.55 -8.12 9.78
N LEU A 98 -24.29 -8.51 10.01
CA LEU A 98 -23.28 -7.66 10.63
C LEU A 98 -22.44 -6.88 9.61
N TYR A 99 -22.35 -7.39 8.38
CA TYR A 99 -21.65 -6.72 7.29
C TYR A 99 -22.31 -7.04 5.96
N HIS A 100 -22.42 -6.04 5.10
CA HIS A 100 -22.64 -6.22 3.66
C HIS A 100 -21.63 -5.35 2.91
N THR A 101 -21.22 -5.78 1.72
CA THR A 101 -20.34 -4.99 0.85
C THR A 101 -20.97 -3.61 0.60
N PRO A 102 -20.28 -2.50 0.96
CA PRO A 102 -20.86 -1.17 0.84
C PRO A 102 -21.26 -0.81 -0.59
N HIS A 103 -22.44 -0.21 -0.73
CA HIS A 103 -22.88 0.42 -1.98
C HIS A 103 -22.45 1.89 -2.01
N TRP A 104 -21.60 2.24 -2.98
CA TRP A 104 -21.24 3.62 -3.28
C TRP A 104 -21.18 3.81 -4.79
N SER A 105 -21.60 4.97 -5.26
CA SER A 105 -21.58 5.36 -6.67
C SER A 105 -20.32 6.16 -6.99
N ARG A 106 -20.01 6.28 -8.29
CA ARG A 106 -18.87 7.05 -8.82
C ARG A 106 -18.83 8.52 -8.38
N SER A 107 -19.94 9.07 -7.89
CA SER A 107 -20.06 10.47 -7.44
C SER A 107 -19.71 10.68 -5.96
N ALA A 108 -19.33 9.62 -5.23
CA ALA A 108 -19.09 9.64 -3.79
C ALA A 108 -17.60 9.57 -3.39
N LEU A 109 -16.68 9.52 -4.37
CA LEU A 109 -15.21 9.47 -4.22
C LEU A 109 -14.56 10.44 -5.21
#